data_AF-A0A660S7P1-F1
#
_entry.id   AF-A0A660S7P1-F1
#
_cell.length_a   1.000
_cell.length_b   1.000
_cell.length_c   1.000
_cell.angle_alpha   90.00
_cell.angle_beta   90.00
_cell.angle_gamma   90.00
#
_symmetry.space_group_name_H-M   'P 1'
#
loop_
_entity.id
_entity.type
_entity.pdbx_description
1 polymer ?
#
loop_
_entity_poly.entity_id
_entity_poly.type
_entity_poly.pdbx_seq_one_letter_code
_entity_poly.pdbx_strand_id
1 'polypeptide(L)'
;IVVLDHLDLIYRETIPLGVSIACEFLVQELSSQKEISMHEAEMLLRGEKLFICGNPVDVGNTIEAAKDRAWNLISTAVTDRIGRGEDFHLVIPVGGGSVLYRNKLARLFKGAHFSHNPSLSNAYGYFKYGIRQIRKELKNA
;
A
#
# COMPACT_ATOMS: atom_id res chain seq x y z
N ILE A 1 -7.48 2.10 0.26
CA ILE A 1 -7.92 2.69 -1.03
C ILE A 1 -8.96 3.75 -0.69
N VAL A 2 -8.92 4.91 -1.33
CA VAL A 2 -9.99 5.91 -1.20
C VAL A 2 -10.84 5.82 -2.46
N VAL A 3 -12.16 5.83 -2.27
CA VAL A 3 -13.14 5.66 -3.34
C VAL A 3 -14.16 6.80 -3.24
N LEU A 4 -14.47 7.44 -4.38
CA LEU A 4 -15.41 8.57 -4.47
C LEU A 4 -16.59 8.23 -5.40
N ASP A 5 -17.81 8.53 -4.94
CA ASP A 5 -19.08 8.30 -5.63
C ASP A 5 -19.86 9.63 -5.86
N HIS A 6 -20.89 9.62 -6.74
CA HIS A 6 -21.62 10.76 -7.34
C HIS A 6 -22.35 11.58 -6.27
N LEU A 7 -22.51 10.99 -5.08
CA LEU A 7 -23.30 11.49 -3.97
C LEU A 7 -22.45 12.13 -2.86
N ASP A 8 -21.20 12.51 -3.14
CA ASP A 8 -20.22 12.96 -2.13
C ASP A 8 -19.98 11.95 -0.99
N LEU A 9 -20.40 10.69 -1.20
CA LEU A 9 -20.31 9.62 -0.20
C LEU A 9 -18.92 8.99 -0.26
N ILE A 10 -18.16 9.14 0.82
CA ILE A 10 -16.90 8.41 1.00
C ILE A 10 -17.26 7.01 1.53
N TYR A 11 -17.12 6.00 0.67
CA TYR A 11 -17.18 4.61 1.16
C TYR A 11 -15.97 4.35 2.06
N ARG A 12 -16.24 4.12 3.35
CA ARG A 12 -15.20 3.90 4.36
C ARG A 12 -15.32 2.50 4.93
N GLU A 13 -14.38 1.66 4.54
CA GLU A 13 -14.22 0.34 5.12
C GLU A 13 -12.75 0.05 5.40
N THR A 14 -12.49 -0.58 6.54
CA THR A 14 -11.15 -0.99 6.94
C THR A 14 -11.00 -2.48 6.68
N ILE A 15 -10.14 -2.82 5.74
CA ILE A 15 -9.69 -4.20 5.52
C ILE A 15 -8.39 -4.35 6.30
N PRO A 16 -8.29 -5.25 7.30
CA PRO A 16 -7.11 -5.41 8.15
C PRO A 16 -6.00 -6.20 7.43
N LEU A 17 -5.79 -5.93 6.14
CA LEU A 17 -4.77 -6.56 5.31
C LEU A 17 -3.87 -5.47 4.75
N GLY A 18 -2.57 -5.63 4.96
CA GLY A 18 -1.57 -4.63 4.58
C GLY A 18 -0.30 -5.28 4.05
N VAL A 19 0.70 -4.43 3.80
CA VAL A 19 2.02 -4.87 3.32
C VAL A 19 2.73 -5.76 4.34
N SER A 20 2.37 -5.68 5.62
CA SER A 20 2.93 -6.54 6.67
C SER A 20 2.79 -8.03 6.36
N ILE A 21 1.74 -8.44 5.67
CA ILE A 21 1.53 -9.84 5.27
C ILE A 21 2.63 -10.32 4.32
N ALA A 22 3.07 -9.45 3.39
CA ALA A 22 4.18 -9.78 2.51
C ALA A 22 5.48 -9.94 3.32
N CYS A 23 5.68 -9.11 4.35
CA CYS A 23 6.82 -9.26 5.26
C CYS A 23 6.73 -10.57 6.04
N GLU A 24 5.56 -10.93 6.57
CA GLU A 24 5.33 -12.18 7.31
C GLU A 24 5.66 -13.40 6.45
N PHE A 25 5.20 -13.43 5.19
CA PHE A 25 5.57 -14.49 4.24
C PHE A 25 7.08 -14.53 3.97
N LEU A 26 7.72 -13.37 3.82
CA LEU A 26 9.17 -13.30 3.60
C LEU A 26 9.96 -13.86 4.80
N VAL A 27 9.57 -13.49 6.02
CA VAL A 27 10.19 -13.98 7.26
C VAL A 27 10.05 -15.49 7.33
N GLN A 28 8.85 -16.02 7.05
CA GLN A 28 8.61 -17.45 7.05
C GLN A 28 9.43 -18.19 5.99
N GLU A 29 9.46 -17.69 4.75
CA GLU A 29 10.14 -18.34 3.63
C GLU A 29 11.66 -18.31 3.74
N LEU A 30 12.23 -17.28 4.37
CA LEU A 30 13.68 -17.16 4.57
C LEU A 30 14.18 -17.78 5.88
N SER A 31 13.28 -18.13 6.81
CA SER A 31 13.62 -18.68 8.14
C SER A 31 14.59 -19.87 8.09
N SER A 32 14.50 -20.73 7.06
CA SER A 32 15.40 -21.88 6.91
C SER A 32 16.80 -21.53 6.40
N GLN A 33 16.99 -20.34 5.83
CA GLN A 33 18.27 -19.86 5.29
C GLN A 33 18.94 -18.87 6.25
N LYS A 34 18.15 -17.93 6.77
CA LYS A 34 18.56 -16.92 7.73
C LYS A 34 17.32 -16.35 8.41
N GLU A 35 17.31 -16.35 9.74
CA GLU A 35 16.31 -15.59 10.49
C GLU A 35 16.47 -14.10 10.17
N ILE A 36 15.38 -13.49 9.71
CA ILE A 36 15.30 -12.05 9.44
C ILE A 36 14.14 -11.45 10.24
N SER A 37 14.31 -10.20 10.64
CA SER A 37 13.28 -9.41 11.29
C SER A 37 12.23 -8.89 10.31
N MET A 38 11.07 -8.47 10.82
CA MET A 38 10.04 -7.77 10.03
C MET A 38 10.57 -6.50 9.37
N HIS A 39 11.52 -5.81 10.01
CA HIS A 39 12.15 -4.63 9.46
C HIS A 39 13.05 -4.97 8.27
N GLU A 40 13.89 -6.01 8.39
CA GLU A 40 14.71 -6.50 7.28
C GLU A 40 13.82 -6.97 6.11
N ALA A 41 12.73 -7.69 6.39
CA ALA A 41 11.77 -8.08 5.36
C ALA A 41 11.18 -6.87 4.63
N GLU A 42 10.82 -5.79 5.35
CA GLU A 42 10.36 -4.55 4.73
C GLU A 42 11.42 -3.90 3.82
N MET A 43 12.68 -3.89 4.26
CA MET A 43 13.79 -3.35 3.46
C MET A 43 14.01 -4.17 2.18
N LEU A 44 13.93 -5.50 2.28
CA LEU A 44 13.98 -6.39 1.11
C LEU A 44 12.83 -6.13 0.13
N LEU A 45 11.61 -5.92 0.63
CA LEU A 45 10.46 -5.55 -0.24
C LEU A 45 10.67 -4.21 -0.96
N ARG A 46 11.47 -3.30 -0.39
CA ARG A 46 11.86 -2.01 -0.99
C ARG A 46 13.04 -2.12 -1.96
N GLY A 47 13.62 -3.31 -2.13
CA GLY A 47 14.70 -3.59 -3.06
C GLY A 47 16.09 -3.60 -2.45
N GLU A 48 16.22 -3.61 -1.12
CA GLU A 48 17.51 -3.83 -0.48
C GLU A 48 17.99 -5.28 -0.69
N LYS A 49 19.30 -5.49 -0.55
CA LYS A 49 19.93 -6.79 -0.73
C LYS A 49 20.05 -7.52 0.60
N LEU A 50 19.77 -8.82 0.59
CA LEU A 50 20.05 -9.67 1.72
C LEU A 50 21.53 -10.03 1.76
N PHE A 51 22.16 -9.91 2.93
CA PHE A 51 23.51 -10.39 3.18
C PHE A 51 23.52 -11.52 4.21
N ILE A 52 24.19 -12.62 3.88
CA ILE A 52 24.45 -13.76 4.77
C ILE A 52 25.97 -13.90 4.90
N CYS A 53 26.48 -13.79 6.13
CA CYS A 53 27.93 -13.81 6.41
C CYS A 53 28.74 -12.84 5.52
N GLY A 54 28.20 -11.65 5.26
CA GLY A 54 28.83 -10.62 4.43
C GLY A 54 28.69 -10.81 2.91
N ASN A 55 28.10 -11.92 2.45
CA ASN A 55 27.90 -12.17 1.03
C ASN A 55 26.47 -11.84 0.60
N PRO A 56 26.28 -11.15 -0.55
CA PRO A 56 24.95 -10.89 -1.07
C PRO A 56 24.31 -12.21 -1.51
N VAL A 57 23.06 -12.44 -1.08
CA VAL A 57 22.26 -13.60 -1.46
C VAL A 57 21.08 -13.13 -2.30
N ASP A 58 20.92 -13.75 -3.47
CA ASP A 58 19.79 -13.47 -4.33
C ASP A 58 18.54 -14.17 -3.79
N VAL A 59 17.57 -13.36 -3.38
CA VAL A 59 16.25 -13.79 -2.88
C VAL A 59 15.13 -13.18 -3.72
N GLY A 60 15.41 -12.70 -4.93
CA GLY A 60 14.45 -12.01 -5.78
C GLY A 60 13.18 -12.83 -6.04
N ASN A 61 13.32 -14.12 -6.34
CA ASN A 61 12.18 -15.01 -6.55
C ASN A 61 11.33 -15.18 -5.29
N THR A 62 11.95 -15.31 -4.12
CA THR A 62 11.26 -15.40 -2.83
C THR A 62 10.50 -14.11 -2.53
N ILE A 63 11.13 -12.95 -2.79
CA ILE A 63 10.50 -11.64 -2.63
C ILE A 63 9.25 -11.51 -3.51
N GLU A 64 9.35 -11.88 -4.80
CA GLU A 64 8.21 -11.80 -5.71
C GLU A 64 7.10 -12.80 -5.34
N ALA A 65 7.45 -14.02 -4.92
CA ALA A 65 6.48 -15.01 -4.46
C ALA A 65 5.68 -14.53 -3.22
N ALA A 66 6.37 -13.95 -2.24
CA ALA A 66 5.75 -13.37 -1.06
C ALA A 66 4.85 -12.17 -1.40
N LYS A 67 5.29 -11.28 -2.29
CA LYS A 67 4.47 -10.17 -2.82
C LYS A 67 3.23 -10.68 -3.57
N ASP A 68 3.36 -11.75 -4.35
CA ASP A 68 2.26 -12.35 -5.11
C ASP A 68 1.22 -12.98 -4.19
N ARG A 69 1.65 -13.75 -3.18
CA ARG A 69 0.74 -14.31 -2.15
C ARG A 69 -0.01 -13.21 -1.40
N ALA A 70 0.71 -12.22 -0.89
CA ALA A 70 0.09 -11.10 -0.18
C ALA A 70 -0.87 -10.32 -1.07
N TRP A 71 -0.50 -10.08 -2.33
CA TRP A 71 -1.38 -9.45 -3.31
C TRP A 71 -2.66 -10.24 -3.53
N ASN A 72 -2.61 -11.57 -3.65
CA ASN A 72 -3.81 -12.37 -3.86
C ASN A 72 -4.79 -12.23 -2.69
N LEU A 73 -4.30 -12.24 -1.46
CA LEU A 73 -5.14 -12.03 -0.27
C LEU A 73 -5.74 -10.62 -0.24
N ILE A 74 -4.92 -9.59 -0.48
CA ILE A 74 -5.34 -8.19 -0.47
C ILE A 74 -6.36 -7.94 -1.58
N SER A 75 -6.07 -8.36 -2.81
CA SER A 75 -6.92 -8.11 -3.96
C SER A 75 -8.26 -8.79 -3.82
N THR A 76 -8.31 -10.06 -3.42
CA THR A 76 -9.58 -10.77 -3.12
C THR A 76 -10.40 -10.02 -2.08
N ALA A 77 -9.81 -9.71 -0.93
CA ALA A 77 -10.53 -9.03 0.15
C ALA A 77 -11.04 -7.64 -0.26
N VAL A 78 -10.28 -6.92 -1.09
CA VAL A 78 -10.71 -5.63 -1.62
C VAL A 78 -11.84 -5.81 -2.64
N THR A 79 -11.71 -6.75 -3.58
CA THR A 79 -12.73 -6.96 -4.62
C THR A 79 -14.03 -7.52 -4.06
N ASP A 80 -13.97 -8.29 -2.98
CA ASP A 80 -15.17 -8.80 -2.29
C ASP A 80 -16.01 -7.67 -1.68
N ARG A 81 -15.38 -6.52 -1.39
CA ARG A 81 -16.04 -5.37 -0.76
C ARG A 81 -16.48 -4.31 -1.75
N ILE A 82 -15.58 -3.92 -2.66
CA ILE A 82 -15.78 -2.77 -3.55
C ILE A 82 -15.75 -3.17 -5.03
N GLY A 83 -15.78 -4.46 -5.34
CA GLY A 83 -15.68 -4.96 -6.71
C GLY A 83 -14.38 -4.52 -7.39
N ARG A 84 -14.47 -4.28 -8.70
CA ARG A 84 -13.38 -3.72 -9.52
C ARG A 84 -13.39 -2.20 -9.59
N GLY A 85 -14.21 -1.58 -8.75
CA GLY A 85 -14.42 -0.15 -8.68
C GLY A 85 -15.01 0.51 -9.92
N GLU A 86 -15.71 -0.27 -10.76
CA GLU A 86 -16.40 0.21 -11.98
C GLU A 86 -17.62 1.08 -11.66
N ASP A 87 -18.24 0.85 -10.50
CA ASP A 87 -19.38 1.64 -10.01
C ASP A 87 -18.94 2.99 -9.41
N PHE A 88 -17.65 3.21 -9.21
CA PHE A 88 -17.11 4.46 -8.69
C PHE A 88 -16.52 5.28 -9.81
N HIS A 89 -16.60 6.60 -9.69
CA HIS A 89 -16.06 7.47 -10.75
C HIS A 89 -14.56 7.60 -10.60
N LEU A 90 -14.08 7.50 -9.36
CA LEU A 90 -12.68 7.67 -9.06
C LEU A 90 -12.24 6.75 -7.94
N VAL A 91 -11.26 5.90 -8.29
CA VAL A 91 -10.52 5.09 -7.34
C VAL A 91 -9.14 5.71 -7.18
N ILE A 92 -8.77 6.04 -5.94
CA ILE A 92 -7.48 6.64 -5.59
C ILE A 92 -6.74 5.71 -4.62
N PRO A 93 -5.83 4.86 -5.11
CA PRO A 93 -4.96 4.08 -4.25
C PRO A 93 -3.94 4.98 -3.55
N VAL A 94 -3.89 4.90 -2.21
CA VAL A 94 -2.95 5.64 -1.34
C VAL A 94 -2.28 4.71 -0.33
N GLY A 95 -1.24 5.19 0.36
CA GLY A 95 -0.47 4.43 1.36
C GLY A 95 0.67 3.59 0.77
N GLY A 96 1.46 2.95 1.64
CA GLY A 96 2.65 2.17 1.25
C GLY A 96 2.35 1.01 0.31
N GLY A 97 1.21 0.31 0.51
CA GLY A 97 0.77 -0.77 -0.39
C GLY A 97 0.50 -0.29 -1.82
N SER A 98 0.12 0.98 -2.00
CA SER A 98 -0.11 1.56 -3.33
C SER A 98 1.20 1.84 -4.07
N VAL A 99 2.30 2.04 -3.34
CA VAL A 99 3.64 2.11 -3.92
C VAL A 99 4.10 0.71 -4.33
N LEU A 100 4.00 -0.26 -3.42
CA LEU A 100 4.46 -1.63 -3.64
C LEU A 100 3.71 -2.33 -4.78
N TYR A 101 2.39 -2.17 -4.85
CA TYR A 101 1.52 -2.88 -5.80
C TYR A 101 0.99 -2.00 -6.93
N ARG A 102 1.66 -0.87 -7.24
CA ARG A 102 1.17 0.13 -8.20
C ARG A 102 0.70 -0.48 -9.51
N ASN A 103 1.52 -1.31 -10.14
CA ASN A 103 1.21 -1.93 -11.44
C ASN A 103 0.01 -2.89 -11.34
N LYS A 104 -0.11 -3.64 -10.24
CA LYS A 104 -1.23 -4.56 -10.04
C LYS A 104 -2.53 -3.82 -9.75
N LEU A 105 -2.47 -2.76 -8.94
CA LEU A 105 -3.60 -1.87 -8.67
C LEU A 105 -4.09 -1.15 -9.93
N ALA A 106 -3.19 -0.68 -10.79
CA ALA A 106 -3.55 -0.04 -12.06
C ALA A 106 -4.25 -1.00 -13.04
N ARG A 107 -3.95 -2.31 -12.96
CA ARG A 107 -4.64 -3.35 -13.72
C ARG A 107 -5.98 -3.72 -13.09
N LEU A 108 -6.03 -3.79 -11.75
CA LEU A 108 -7.22 -4.17 -11.00
C LEU A 108 -8.33 -3.12 -11.11
N PHE A 109 -7.97 -1.85 -10.97
CA PHE A 109 -8.86 -0.70 -11.03
C PHE A 109 -8.60 0.10 -12.30
N LYS A 110 -9.35 -0.20 -13.36
CA LYS A 110 -9.21 0.48 -14.64
C LYS A 110 -9.51 1.98 -14.45
N GLY A 111 -8.54 2.83 -14.78
CA GLY A 111 -8.67 4.28 -14.58
C GLY A 111 -8.32 4.79 -13.19
N ALA A 112 -7.73 3.96 -12.32
CA ALA A 112 -7.26 4.41 -11.01
C ALA A 112 -6.29 5.59 -11.10
N HIS A 113 -6.49 6.57 -10.23
CA HIS A 113 -5.64 7.75 -10.15
C HIS A 113 -4.64 7.61 -9.00
N PHE A 114 -3.35 7.67 -9.32
CA PHE A 114 -2.27 7.59 -8.34
C PHE A 114 -1.73 8.99 -8.05
N SER A 115 -1.69 9.37 -6.78
CA SER A 115 -1.02 10.61 -6.38
C SER A 115 0.49 10.54 -6.65
N HIS A 116 1.13 11.71 -6.74
CA HIS A 116 2.58 11.79 -6.93
C HIS A 116 3.37 11.07 -5.83
N ASN A 117 2.86 11.13 -4.59
CA ASN A 117 3.45 10.43 -3.45
C ASN A 117 2.36 9.70 -2.63
N PRO A 118 2.01 8.45 -3.02
CA PRO A 118 0.92 7.70 -2.39
C PRO A 118 1.12 7.46 -0.90
N SER A 119 2.35 7.19 -0.46
CA SER A 119 2.66 6.93 0.96
C SER A 119 2.47 8.15 1.86
N LEU A 120 2.63 9.36 1.33
CA LEU A 120 2.46 10.62 2.07
C LEU A 120 1.09 11.26 1.90
N SER A 121 0.17 10.64 1.15
CA SER A 121 -1.09 11.29 0.75
C SER A 121 -1.96 11.71 1.96
N ASN A 122 -2.00 10.89 3.01
CA ASN A 122 -2.72 11.23 4.24
C ASN A 122 -2.07 12.39 5.00
N ALA A 123 -0.75 12.35 5.21
CA ALA A 123 -0.01 13.41 5.89
C ALA A 123 -0.14 14.75 5.14
N TYR A 124 -0.07 14.71 3.81
CA TYR A 124 -0.27 15.86 2.96
C TYR A 124 -1.69 16.44 3.04
N GLY A 125 -2.71 15.57 3.11
CA GLY A 125 -4.10 15.96 3.35
C GLY A 125 -4.25 16.69 4.69
N TYR A 126 -3.70 16.13 5.77
CA TYR A 126 -3.72 16.76 7.09
C TYR A 126 -2.99 18.11 7.12
N PHE A 127 -1.82 18.20 6.48
CA PHE A 127 -1.08 19.44 6.36
C PHE A 127 -1.90 20.55 5.68
N LYS A 128 -2.51 20.24 4.52
CA LYS A 128 -3.39 21.19 3.81
C LYS A 128 -4.60 21.60 4.65
N TYR A 129 -5.21 20.65 5.34
CA TYR A 129 -6.36 20.91 6.19
C TYR A 129 -5.98 21.85 7.34
N GLY A 130 -4.85 21.61 8.01
CA GLY A 130 -4.35 22.48 9.08
C GLY A 130 -4.10 23.91 8.60
N ILE A 131 -3.42 24.09 7.46
CA ILE A 131 -3.21 25.41 6.86
C ILE A 131 -4.54 26.13 6.55
N ARG A 132 -5.55 25.39 6.09
CA ARG A 132 -6.88 25.96 5.80
C ARG A 132 -7.58 26.43 7.08
N GLN A 133 -7.46 25.70 8.19
CA GLN A 133 -8.06 26.10 9.46
C GLN A 133 -7.38 27.36 10.03
N ILE A 134 -6.05 27.40 10.05
CA ILE A 134 -5.29 28.57 10.49
C ILE A 134 -5.69 29.83 9.70
N ARG A 135 -5.80 29.71 8.37
CA ARG A 135 -6.24 30.83 7.50
C ARG A 135 -7.68 31.25 7.74
N LYS A 136 -8.56 30.34 8.17
CA LYS A 136 -9.96 30.64 8.48
C LYS A 136 -10.06 31.42 9.78
N GLU A 137 -9.29 31.03 10.79
CA GLU A 137 -9.23 31.73 12.08
C GLU A 137 -8.66 33.14 11.93
N LEU A 138 -7.58 33.32 11.16
CA LEU A 138 -7.00 34.65 10.89
C LEU A 138 -7.93 35.61 10.12
N LYS A 139 -8.94 35.10 9.40
CA LYS A 139 -9.94 35.94 8.72
C LYS A 139 -11.13 36.32 9.60
N ASN A 140 -11.29 35.63 10.73
CA ASN A 140 -12.40 35.82 11.66
C ASN A 140 -11.96 36.55 12.95
N ALA A 141 -10.66 36.88 13.07
CA ALA A 141 -10.05 37.68 14.13
C ALA A 141 -9.78 39.11 13.62
#